data_AF-A0A6J8EV51-F1
#
_entry.id   AF-A0A6J8EV51-F1
#
_cell.length_a   1.000
_cell.length_b   1.000
_cell.length_c   1.000
_cell.angle_alpha   90.00
_cell.angle_beta   90.00
_cell.angle_gamma   90.00
#
_symmetry.space_group_name_H-M   'P 1'
#
loop_
_entity.id
_entity.type
_entity.pdbx_description
1 polymer ?
#
loop_
_entity_poly.entity_id
_entity_poly.type
_entity_poly.pdbx_seq_one_letter_code
_entity_poly.pdbx_strand_id
1 'polypeptide(L)'
;MRQRKGSFSEESFAIVSDRISVSHSDSVKLILEKTYSISDFEEATRDAERLLSELKQTLETLKDSRIDRRPKQFGMCKEELNNRVKQFVYDAKFLVSNATQTKEKLAENLNTCMHTLAKVFLHAQATMIMMVAVHQAQQLGFEVIKVTNSFKSTVNAAQAACGKPLSDPHMRYLMRQATSLATLLSSLLKHLKTLEQIRFIMSVCLFEIL
;
A
#
# COMPACT_ATOMS: atom_id res chain seq x y z
N MET A 1 28.50 12.29 -19.28
CA MET A 1 28.30 12.05 -17.84
C MET A 1 27.08 12.80 -17.33
N ARG A 2 26.06 12.07 -16.86
CA ARG A 2 25.25 12.38 -15.66
C ARG A 2 24.12 11.35 -15.57
N GLN A 3 24.41 10.25 -14.87
CA GLN A 3 23.40 9.34 -14.39
C GLN A 3 22.54 10.11 -13.36
N ARG A 4 21.24 10.29 -13.64
CA ARG A 4 20.25 10.59 -12.59
C ARG A 4 19.94 9.26 -11.90
N LYS A 5 20.77 8.90 -10.91
CA LYS A 5 20.44 7.90 -9.90
C LYS A 5 20.21 8.64 -8.58
N GLY A 6 18.98 9.10 -8.40
CA GLY A 6 18.37 9.30 -7.10
C GLY A 6 17.07 8.54 -7.20
N SER A 7 17.02 7.35 -6.62
CA SER A 7 15.84 6.50 -6.68
C SER A 7 14.72 7.20 -5.93
N PHE A 8 13.59 7.50 -6.60
CA PHE A 8 12.43 8.18 -6.00
C PHE A 8 11.87 7.48 -4.74
N SER A 9 12.26 6.23 -4.48
CA SER A 9 12.00 5.55 -3.20
C SER A 9 12.73 6.20 -2.01
N GLU A 10 13.94 6.72 -2.21
CA GLU A 10 14.78 7.30 -1.15
C GLU A 10 14.11 8.51 -0.46
N GLU A 11 13.36 9.31 -1.21
CA GLU A 11 12.68 10.49 -0.64
C GLU A 11 11.51 10.11 0.26
N SER A 12 10.70 9.10 -0.12
CA SER A 12 9.64 8.60 0.77
C SER A 12 10.23 7.94 2.03
N PHE A 13 11.34 7.20 1.88
CA PHE A 13 12.07 6.65 3.03
C PHE A 13 12.60 7.75 3.95
N ALA A 14 13.20 8.81 3.41
CA ALA A 14 13.66 9.95 4.19
C ALA A 14 12.51 10.62 4.96
N ILE A 15 11.38 10.87 4.28
CA ILE A 15 10.20 11.48 4.91
C ILE A 15 9.66 10.62 6.07
N VAL A 16 9.58 9.29 5.91
CA VAL A 16 9.05 8.42 6.96
C VAL A 16 10.04 8.26 8.12
N SER A 17 11.33 8.07 7.82
CA SER A 17 12.37 7.88 8.84
C SER A 17 12.64 9.14 9.66
N ASP A 18 12.65 10.33 9.04
CA ASP A 18 12.91 11.60 9.72
C ASP A 18 11.75 12.08 10.61
N ARG A 19 10.53 11.57 10.37
CA ARG A 19 9.29 12.17 10.92
C ARG A 19 8.50 11.29 11.87
N ILE A 20 8.70 9.98 11.86
CA ILE A 20 7.90 9.06 12.70
C ILE A 20 8.81 8.25 13.62
N SER A 21 9.76 7.49 13.07
CA SER A 21 10.79 6.74 13.80
C SER A 21 11.62 5.93 12.79
N VAL A 22 12.90 5.69 13.10
CA VAL A 22 13.78 4.78 12.34
C VAL A 22 13.13 3.40 12.18
N SER A 23 12.42 2.92 13.21
CA SER A 23 11.79 1.59 13.22
C SER A 23 10.74 1.37 12.13
N HIS A 24 10.06 2.43 11.65
CA HIS A 24 9.00 2.30 10.64
C HIS A 24 9.58 2.07 9.23
N SER A 25 10.76 2.63 8.97
CA SER A 25 11.47 2.35 7.73
C SER A 25 12.01 0.91 7.70
N ASP A 26 12.21 0.29 8.85
CA ASP A 26 12.91 -0.99 8.96
C ASP A 26 12.01 -2.17 8.57
N SER A 27 10.71 -2.13 8.91
CA SER A 27 9.77 -3.18 8.50
C SER A 27 9.58 -3.22 6.98
N VAL A 28 9.49 -2.06 6.33
CA VAL A 28 9.41 -1.99 4.87
C VAL A 28 10.67 -2.58 4.24
N LYS A 29 11.87 -2.21 4.71
CA LYS A 29 13.13 -2.77 4.21
C LYS A 29 13.22 -4.27 4.40
N LEU A 30 12.88 -4.75 5.60
CA LEU A 30 12.90 -6.17 5.94
C LEU A 30 11.99 -6.98 5.02
N ILE A 31 10.78 -6.48 4.73
CA ILE A 31 9.87 -7.17 3.81
C ILE A 31 10.39 -7.15 2.37
N LEU A 32 11.03 -6.05 1.92
CA LEU A 32 11.59 -5.95 0.57
C LEU A 32 12.79 -6.87 0.33
N GLU A 33 13.58 -7.16 1.37
CA GLU A 33 14.71 -8.09 1.30
C GLU A 33 14.29 -9.56 1.45
N LYS A 34 13.07 -9.78 1.92
CA LYS A 34 12.55 -11.11 2.21
C LYS A 34 12.02 -11.82 0.98
N THR A 35 12.21 -13.14 0.95
CA THR A 35 11.59 -14.05 -0.01
C THR A 35 10.72 -15.06 0.73
N TYR A 36 9.42 -15.06 0.43
CA TYR A 36 8.42 -15.97 0.97
C TYR A 36 8.40 -17.28 0.15
N SER A 37 8.42 -18.41 0.84
CA SER A 37 8.27 -19.74 0.28
C SER A 37 6.85 -20.27 0.47
N ILE A 38 6.61 -21.52 0.03
CA ILE A 38 5.30 -22.18 0.13
C ILE A 38 4.79 -22.35 1.58
N SER A 39 5.67 -22.29 2.58
CA SER A 39 5.32 -22.38 4.00
C SER A 39 5.05 -21.01 4.65
N ASP A 40 5.36 -19.91 3.97
CA ASP A 40 5.54 -18.62 4.64
C ASP A 40 4.29 -17.71 4.53
N PHE A 41 3.14 -18.28 4.20
CA PHE A 41 1.87 -17.54 4.08
C PHE A 41 1.43 -16.90 5.40
N GLU A 42 1.60 -17.63 6.51
CA GLU A 42 1.34 -17.08 7.84
C GLU A 42 2.33 -15.97 8.19
N GLU A 43 3.57 -16.10 7.73
CA GLU A 43 4.60 -15.09 7.97
C GLU A 43 4.35 -13.82 7.16
N ALA A 44 3.94 -13.93 5.90
CA ALA A 44 3.46 -12.82 5.09
C ALA A 44 2.28 -12.10 5.75
N THR A 45 1.38 -12.87 6.38
CA THR A 45 0.24 -12.34 7.13
C THR A 45 0.69 -11.54 8.36
N ARG A 46 1.70 -12.03 9.10
CA ARG A 46 2.32 -11.31 10.23
C ARG A 46 3.05 -10.06 9.80
N ASP A 47 3.76 -10.10 8.66
CA ASP A 47 4.45 -8.94 8.10
C ASP A 47 3.45 -7.85 7.67
N ALA A 48 2.31 -8.23 7.09
CA ALA A 48 1.22 -7.30 6.82
C ALA A 48 0.63 -6.69 8.10
N GLU A 49 0.56 -7.44 9.20
CA GLU A 49 0.13 -6.92 10.52
C GLU A 49 1.11 -5.93 11.11
N ARG A 50 2.42 -6.17 10.93
CA ARG A 50 3.47 -5.24 11.32
C ARG A 50 3.33 -3.90 10.59
N LEU A 51 3.18 -3.94 9.27
CA LEU A 51 2.89 -2.74 8.46
C LEU A 51 1.62 -2.01 8.93
N LEU A 52 0.55 -2.75 9.22
CA LEU A 52 -0.69 -2.17 9.75
C LEU A 52 -0.48 -1.48 11.10
N SER A 53 0.33 -2.06 11.99
CA SER A 53 0.64 -1.46 13.29
C SER A 53 1.37 -0.13 13.13
N GLU A 54 2.36 -0.07 12.24
CA GLU A 54 3.12 1.14 11.95
C GLU A 54 2.28 2.24 11.31
N LEU A 55 1.37 1.87 10.39
CA LEU A 55 0.44 2.82 9.79
C LEU A 55 -0.53 3.38 10.84
N LYS A 56 -1.00 2.56 11.79
CA LYS A 56 -1.83 3.02 12.91
C LYS A 56 -1.06 3.98 13.82
N GLN A 57 0.19 3.67 14.14
CA GLN A 57 1.04 4.58 14.91
C GLN A 57 1.23 5.91 14.16
N THR A 58 1.45 5.85 12.85
CA THR A 58 1.52 7.05 11.98
C THR A 58 0.25 7.88 12.13
N LEU A 59 -0.93 7.27 12.04
CA LEU A 59 -2.23 7.94 12.16
C LEU A 59 -2.40 8.72 13.47
N GLU A 60 -1.93 8.17 14.59
CA GLU A 60 -2.00 8.84 15.89
C GLU A 60 -1.06 10.05 15.95
N THR A 61 0.15 9.93 15.39
CA THR A 61 1.18 10.99 15.42
C THR A 61 0.97 12.14 14.43
N LEU A 62 0.01 12.02 13.50
CA LEU A 62 -0.29 13.06 12.50
C LEU A 62 -0.71 14.40 13.12
N LYS A 63 -1.28 14.37 14.33
CA LYS A 63 -1.80 15.58 15.01
C LYS A 63 -0.71 16.41 15.68
N ASP A 64 0.39 15.77 16.08
CA ASP A 64 1.39 16.37 16.96
C ASP A 64 2.63 16.89 16.21
N SER A 65 2.68 16.68 14.90
CA SER A 65 3.89 16.85 14.11
C SER A 65 3.94 18.21 13.38
N ARG A 66 4.90 19.06 13.80
CA ARG A 66 5.26 20.31 13.09
C ARG A 66 6.05 19.98 11.83
N ILE A 67 5.34 19.62 10.76
CA ILE A 67 5.94 19.20 9.49
C ILE A 67 6.01 20.39 8.53
N ASP A 68 7.22 20.67 8.00
CA ASP A 68 7.41 21.56 6.85
C ASP A 68 6.86 20.88 5.58
N ARG A 69 5.60 21.17 5.25
CA ARG A 69 4.88 20.52 4.14
C ARG A 69 5.18 21.20 2.82
N ARG A 70 6.11 20.63 2.05
CA ARG A 70 6.46 21.13 0.72
C ARG A 70 5.52 20.57 -0.36
N PRO A 71 4.80 21.42 -1.12
CA PRO A 71 3.84 20.96 -2.11
C PRO A 71 4.42 20.06 -3.20
N LYS A 72 5.70 20.25 -3.57
CA LYS A 72 6.39 19.40 -4.55
C LYS A 72 6.54 17.96 -4.03
N GLN A 73 6.96 17.81 -2.78
CA GLN A 73 7.17 16.51 -2.15
C GLN A 73 5.86 15.75 -1.95
N PHE A 74 4.77 16.45 -1.59
CA PHE A 74 3.44 15.85 -1.56
C PHE A 74 3.04 15.27 -2.92
N GLY A 75 3.20 16.05 -4.00
CA GLY A 75 2.85 15.61 -5.35
C GLY A 75 3.59 14.34 -5.75
N MET A 76 4.89 14.28 -5.44
CA MET A 76 5.75 13.13 -5.71
C MET A 76 5.34 11.89 -4.89
N CYS A 77 5.16 12.02 -3.57
CA CYS A 77 4.76 10.90 -2.71
C CYS A 77 3.42 10.29 -3.15
N LYS A 78 2.46 11.16 -3.48
CA LYS A 78 1.13 10.74 -3.93
C LYS A 78 1.16 10.08 -5.32
N GLU A 79 2.00 10.56 -6.24
CA GLU A 79 2.20 9.92 -7.54
C GLU A 79 2.81 8.52 -7.41
N GLU A 80 3.87 8.37 -6.60
CA GLU A 80 4.46 7.08 -6.30
C GLU A 80 3.44 6.13 -5.65
N LEU A 81 2.66 6.61 -4.68
CA LEU A 81 1.59 5.84 -4.07
C LEU A 81 0.57 5.37 -5.11
N ASN A 82 0.10 6.25 -6.00
CA ASN A 82 -0.84 5.90 -7.06
C ASN A 82 -0.25 4.82 -7.99
N ASN A 83 1.02 4.95 -8.36
CA ASN A 83 1.72 3.95 -9.17
C ASN A 83 1.84 2.59 -8.46
N ARG A 84 2.15 2.57 -7.16
CA ARG A 84 2.20 1.32 -6.39
C ARG A 84 0.83 0.68 -6.18
N VAL A 85 -0.21 1.46 -5.95
CA VAL A 85 -1.58 0.90 -5.84
C VAL A 85 -2.02 0.31 -7.17
N LYS A 86 -1.73 0.95 -8.31
CA LYS A 86 -1.97 0.36 -9.64
C LYS A 86 -1.20 -0.94 -9.83
N GLN A 87 0.09 -0.95 -9.50
CA GLN A 87 0.89 -2.19 -9.57
C GLN A 87 0.28 -3.30 -8.70
N PHE A 88 -0.15 -2.95 -7.48
CA PHE A 88 -0.74 -3.91 -6.55
C PHE A 88 -2.04 -4.53 -7.06
N VAL A 89 -2.85 -3.77 -7.82
CA VAL A 89 -4.03 -4.32 -8.53
C VAL A 89 -3.62 -5.41 -9.50
N TYR A 90 -2.55 -5.22 -10.28
CA TYR A 90 -2.05 -6.23 -11.20
C TYR A 90 -1.50 -7.44 -10.44
N ASP A 91 -0.68 -7.22 -9.42
CA ASP A 91 -0.06 -8.30 -8.64
C ASP A 91 -1.13 -9.17 -7.94
N ALA A 92 -2.13 -8.54 -7.32
CA ALA A 92 -3.24 -9.24 -6.68
C ALA A 92 -4.08 -10.04 -7.69
N LYS A 93 -4.26 -9.51 -8.91
CA LYS A 93 -4.92 -10.26 -10.00
C LYS A 93 -4.13 -11.51 -10.36
N PHE A 94 -2.81 -11.40 -10.51
CA PHE A 94 -1.95 -12.55 -10.82
C PHE A 94 -1.93 -13.59 -9.70
N LEU A 95 -1.90 -13.15 -8.43
CA LEU A 95 -2.02 -14.04 -7.28
C LEU A 95 -3.28 -14.90 -7.36
N VAL A 96 -4.43 -14.27 -7.63
CA VAL A 96 -5.73 -14.95 -7.71
C VAL A 96 -5.82 -15.85 -8.95
N SER A 97 -5.37 -15.37 -10.12
CA SER A 97 -5.47 -16.14 -11.37
C SER A 97 -4.59 -17.39 -11.37
N ASN A 98 -3.47 -17.36 -10.64
CA ASN A 98 -2.53 -18.48 -10.58
C ASN A 98 -2.77 -19.38 -9.37
N ALA A 99 -3.79 -19.12 -8.53
CA ALA A 99 -4.14 -20.00 -7.43
C ALA A 99 -4.54 -21.41 -7.90
N THR A 100 -5.00 -21.58 -9.13
CA THR A 100 -5.32 -22.88 -9.72
C THR A 100 -4.09 -23.63 -10.27
N GLN A 101 -2.91 -23.01 -10.26
CA GLN A 101 -1.68 -23.60 -10.78
C GLN A 101 -0.94 -24.35 -9.66
N THR A 102 0.33 -24.02 -9.41
CA THR A 102 1.16 -24.68 -8.40
C THR A 102 1.36 -23.80 -7.16
N LYS A 103 1.71 -24.43 -6.03
CA LYS A 103 2.00 -23.73 -4.78
C LYS A 103 3.21 -22.81 -4.91
N GLU A 104 4.19 -23.21 -5.71
CA GLU A 104 5.40 -22.44 -6.01
C GLU A 104 5.02 -21.15 -6.74
N LYS A 105 4.15 -21.25 -7.75
CA LYS A 105 3.69 -20.05 -8.47
C LYS A 105 2.89 -19.11 -7.59
N LEU A 106 2.10 -19.67 -6.68
CA LEU A 106 1.38 -18.88 -5.68
C LEU A 106 2.36 -18.15 -4.74
N ALA A 107 3.44 -18.81 -4.30
CA ALA A 107 4.47 -18.19 -3.46
C ALA A 107 5.24 -17.08 -4.21
N GLU A 108 5.60 -17.26 -5.48
CA GLU A 108 6.19 -16.19 -6.31
C GLU A 108 5.30 -14.95 -6.41
N ASN A 109 4.00 -15.18 -6.61
CA ASN A 109 3.03 -14.08 -6.66
C ASN A 109 2.82 -13.44 -5.29
N LEU A 110 2.89 -14.20 -4.20
CA LEU A 110 2.85 -13.69 -2.83
C LEU A 110 4.03 -12.76 -2.56
N ASN A 111 5.24 -13.13 -2.97
CA ASN A 111 6.43 -12.28 -2.88
C ASN A 111 6.18 -10.93 -3.54
N THR A 112 5.75 -10.97 -4.80
CA THR A 112 5.49 -9.77 -5.59
C THR A 112 4.45 -8.89 -4.90
N CYS A 113 3.33 -9.49 -4.45
CA CYS A 113 2.30 -8.77 -3.71
C CYS A 113 2.83 -8.13 -2.42
N MET A 114 3.60 -8.85 -1.61
CA MET A 114 4.12 -8.36 -0.32
C MET A 114 5.12 -7.21 -0.51
N HIS A 115 6.00 -7.30 -1.51
CA HIS A 115 6.92 -6.23 -1.85
C HIS A 115 6.20 -4.98 -2.34
N THR A 116 5.19 -5.14 -3.20
CA THR A 116 4.38 -4.02 -3.65
C THR A 116 3.56 -3.43 -2.51
N LEU A 117 2.99 -4.26 -1.63
CA LEU A 117 2.26 -3.83 -0.43
C LEU A 117 3.16 -3.01 0.50
N ALA A 118 4.38 -3.46 0.79
CA ALA A 118 5.33 -2.71 1.61
C ALA A 118 5.61 -1.32 1.03
N LYS A 119 5.74 -1.20 -0.30
CA LYS A 119 5.88 0.10 -0.98
C LYS A 119 4.60 0.94 -0.91
N VAL A 120 3.41 0.33 -1.00
CA VAL A 120 2.14 1.04 -0.77
C VAL A 120 2.12 1.67 0.62
N PHE A 121 2.51 0.94 1.67
CA PHE A 121 2.60 1.47 3.03
C PHE A 121 3.57 2.64 3.13
N LEU A 122 4.79 2.47 2.63
CA LEU A 122 5.82 3.52 2.63
C LEU A 122 5.30 4.82 2.02
N HIS A 123 4.74 4.76 0.81
CA HIS A 123 4.28 5.96 0.12
C HIS A 123 2.96 6.49 0.68
N ALA A 124 2.11 5.63 1.26
CA ALA A 124 0.91 6.06 1.98
C ALA A 124 1.28 6.90 3.20
N GLN A 125 2.20 6.41 4.04
CA GLN A 125 2.67 7.14 5.21
C GLN A 125 3.34 8.45 4.80
N ALA A 126 4.25 8.43 3.81
CA ALA A 126 4.86 9.65 3.29
C ALA A 126 3.82 10.66 2.77
N THR A 127 2.82 10.19 2.03
CA THR A 127 1.72 11.04 1.54
C THR A 127 0.92 11.63 2.70
N MET A 128 0.54 10.83 3.69
CA MET A 128 -0.22 11.24 4.86
C MET A 128 0.51 12.31 5.69
N ILE A 129 1.81 12.12 5.94
CA ILE A 129 2.68 13.09 6.65
C ILE A 129 2.66 14.44 5.91
N MET A 130 2.70 14.41 4.58
CA MET A 130 2.75 15.62 3.75
C MET A 130 1.40 16.32 3.58
N MET A 131 0.28 15.71 3.98
CA MET A 131 -1.05 16.30 3.89
C MET A 131 -1.30 17.32 5.01
N VAL A 132 -1.91 18.45 4.64
CA VAL A 132 -2.33 19.50 5.59
C VAL A 132 -3.61 19.09 6.32
N ALA A 133 -4.57 18.53 5.59
CA ALA A 133 -5.85 18.11 6.14
C ALA A 133 -5.72 16.74 6.84
N VAL A 134 -5.54 16.76 8.17
CA VAL A 134 -5.37 15.55 9.00
C VAL A 134 -6.51 14.54 8.78
N HIS A 135 -7.76 15.00 8.69
CA HIS A 135 -8.89 14.11 8.43
C HIS A 135 -8.76 13.35 7.09
N GLN A 136 -8.29 14.02 6.03
CA GLN A 136 -8.07 13.35 4.74
C GLN A 136 -6.89 12.37 4.81
N ALA A 137 -5.82 12.72 5.54
CA ALA A 137 -4.72 11.81 5.79
C ALA A 137 -5.19 10.56 6.56
N GLN A 138 -6.06 10.74 7.55
CA GLN A 138 -6.67 9.63 8.29
C GLN A 138 -7.53 8.75 7.39
N GLN A 139 -8.37 9.34 6.55
CA GLN A 139 -9.17 8.60 5.56
C GLN A 139 -8.29 7.77 4.63
N LEU A 140 -7.17 8.31 4.15
CA LEU A 140 -6.22 7.56 3.32
C LEU A 140 -5.65 6.36 4.07
N GLY A 141 -5.20 6.55 5.31
CA GLY A 141 -4.72 5.45 6.15
C GLY A 141 -5.78 4.38 6.39
N PHE A 142 -7.04 4.76 6.64
CA PHE A 142 -8.13 3.80 6.82
C PHE A 142 -8.43 2.99 5.55
N GLU A 143 -8.34 3.58 4.36
CA GLU A 143 -8.50 2.82 3.12
C GLU A 143 -7.36 1.82 2.90
N VAL A 144 -6.11 2.20 3.18
CA VAL A 144 -4.96 1.29 3.12
C VAL A 144 -5.12 0.13 4.12
N ILE A 145 -5.64 0.41 5.33
CA ILE A 145 -5.96 -0.62 6.33
C ILE A 145 -7.02 -1.60 5.79
N LYS A 146 -8.11 -1.10 5.19
CA LYS A 146 -9.17 -1.94 4.62
C LYS A 146 -8.64 -2.83 3.50
N VAL A 147 -7.87 -2.25 2.56
CA VAL A 147 -7.23 -2.99 1.46
C VAL A 147 -6.35 -4.10 2.00
N THR A 148 -5.52 -3.81 3.00
CA THR A 148 -4.58 -4.78 3.57
C THR A 148 -5.28 -5.93 4.29
N ASN A 149 -6.32 -5.65 5.07
CA ASN A 149 -7.12 -6.70 5.72
C ASN A 149 -7.85 -7.59 4.71
N SER A 150 -8.38 -6.99 3.65
CA SER A 150 -8.97 -7.75 2.54
C SER A 150 -7.93 -8.60 1.84
N PHE A 151 -6.73 -8.06 1.56
CA PHE A 151 -5.63 -8.79 0.95
C PHE A 151 -5.19 -10.00 1.80
N LYS A 152 -5.02 -9.85 3.12
CA LYS A 152 -4.73 -10.99 4.02
C LYS A 152 -5.78 -12.10 3.89
N SER A 153 -7.06 -11.71 3.84
CA SER A 153 -8.17 -12.65 3.65
C SER A 153 -8.10 -13.34 2.28
N THR A 154 -7.71 -12.61 1.22
CA THR A 154 -7.47 -13.16 -0.12
C THR A 154 -6.29 -14.12 -0.14
N VAL A 155 -5.17 -13.83 0.52
CA VAL A 155 -3.99 -14.70 0.62
C VAL A 155 -4.36 -16.02 1.30
N ASN A 156 -5.05 -15.96 2.45
CA ASN A 156 -5.52 -17.16 3.15
C ASN A 156 -6.49 -17.99 2.30
N ALA A 157 -7.41 -17.32 1.59
CA ALA A 157 -8.32 -17.98 0.66
C ALA A 157 -7.55 -18.63 -0.52
N ALA A 158 -6.52 -17.97 -1.04
CA ALA A 158 -5.72 -18.46 -2.16
C ALA A 158 -4.91 -19.69 -1.76
N GLN A 159 -4.32 -19.68 -0.56
CA GLN A 159 -3.64 -20.84 0.00
C GLN A 159 -4.59 -22.04 0.13
N ALA A 160 -5.78 -21.81 0.67
CA ALA A 160 -6.78 -22.87 0.86
C ALA A 160 -7.36 -23.38 -0.48
N ALA A 161 -7.38 -22.55 -1.52
CA ALA A 161 -7.87 -22.89 -2.84
C ALA A 161 -6.79 -23.44 -3.79
N CYS A 162 -5.52 -23.43 -3.35
CA CYS A 162 -4.39 -23.72 -4.22
C CYS A 162 -4.47 -25.11 -4.84
N GLY A 163 -4.37 -25.18 -6.18
CA GLY A 163 -4.40 -26.44 -6.95
C GLY A 163 -5.78 -27.13 -6.98
N LYS A 164 -6.83 -26.49 -6.47
CA LYS A 164 -8.20 -27.03 -6.49
C LYS A 164 -8.93 -26.62 -7.77
N PRO A 165 -9.90 -27.43 -8.25
CA PRO A 165 -10.69 -27.08 -9.43
C PRO A 165 -11.61 -25.88 -9.15
N LEU A 166 -12.01 -25.16 -10.20
CA LEU A 166 -12.88 -23.98 -10.10
C LEU A 166 -14.26 -24.26 -9.47
N SER A 167 -14.72 -25.51 -9.52
CA SER A 167 -15.98 -25.94 -8.88
C SER A 167 -15.88 -26.05 -7.35
N ASP A 168 -14.66 -26.08 -6.80
CA ASP A 168 -14.42 -26.26 -5.37
C ASP A 168 -14.92 -25.06 -4.53
N PRO A 169 -15.55 -25.30 -3.36
CA PRO A 169 -16.00 -24.23 -2.47
C PRO A 169 -14.90 -23.21 -2.08
N HIS A 170 -13.65 -23.65 -1.93
CA HIS A 170 -12.53 -22.77 -1.60
C HIS A 170 -12.20 -21.82 -2.76
N MET A 171 -12.33 -22.28 -4.01
CA MET A 171 -12.18 -21.42 -5.18
C MET A 171 -13.29 -20.36 -5.26
N ARG A 172 -14.54 -20.73 -4.96
CA ARG A 172 -15.65 -19.76 -4.86
C ARG A 172 -15.40 -18.72 -3.78
N TYR A 173 -14.89 -19.15 -2.63
CA TYR A 173 -14.53 -18.25 -1.53
C TYR A 173 -13.40 -17.30 -1.94
N LEU A 174 -12.35 -17.80 -2.59
CA LEU A 174 -11.27 -16.97 -3.15
C LEU A 174 -11.81 -15.90 -4.10
N MET A 175 -12.70 -16.26 -5.04
CA MET A 175 -13.28 -15.29 -5.98
C MET A 175 -14.06 -14.19 -5.26
N ARG A 176 -14.79 -14.54 -4.19
CA ARG A 176 -15.49 -13.55 -3.36
C ARG A 176 -14.51 -12.59 -2.67
N GLN A 177 -13.43 -13.10 -2.09
CA GLN A 177 -12.40 -12.28 -1.45
C GLN A 177 -11.67 -11.40 -2.48
N ALA A 178 -11.35 -11.93 -3.65
CA ALA A 178 -10.73 -11.18 -4.74
C ALA A 178 -11.61 -10.03 -5.23
N THR A 179 -12.93 -10.25 -5.34
CA THR A 179 -13.90 -9.21 -5.73
C THR A 179 -13.96 -8.09 -4.68
N SER A 180 -13.96 -8.47 -3.40
CA SER A 180 -13.91 -7.50 -2.30
C SER A 180 -12.63 -6.65 -2.35
N LEU A 181 -11.47 -7.29 -2.53
CA LEU A 181 -10.18 -6.62 -2.65
C LEU A 181 -10.15 -5.66 -3.84
N ALA A 182 -10.62 -6.11 -5.02
CA ALA A 182 -10.69 -5.27 -6.22
C ALA A 182 -11.57 -4.03 -6.03
N THR A 183 -12.69 -4.17 -5.31
CA THR A 183 -13.58 -3.05 -4.98
C THR A 183 -12.88 -2.04 -4.08
N LEU A 184 -12.16 -2.50 -3.04
CA LEU A 184 -11.42 -1.64 -2.13
C LEU A 184 -10.25 -0.93 -2.81
N LEU A 185 -9.50 -1.63 -3.66
CA LEU A 185 -8.42 -1.03 -4.46
C LEU A 185 -8.96 0.02 -5.43
N SER A 186 -10.14 -0.22 -6.02
CA SER A 186 -10.81 0.76 -6.87
C SER A 186 -11.26 2.00 -6.08
N SER A 187 -11.73 1.83 -4.84
CA SER A 187 -12.04 2.95 -3.93
C SER A 187 -10.78 3.76 -3.63
N LEU A 188 -9.69 3.10 -3.24
CA LEU A 188 -8.41 3.74 -2.93
C LEU A 188 -7.88 4.54 -4.13
N LEU A 189 -7.90 3.96 -5.34
CA LEU A 189 -7.50 4.68 -6.56
C LEU A 189 -8.38 5.90 -6.86
N LYS A 190 -9.69 5.82 -6.60
CA LYS A 190 -10.59 6.97 -6.76
C LYS A 190 -10.27 8.06 -5.74
N HIS A 191 -10.04 7.70 -4.49
CA HIS A 191 -9.66 8.63 -3.44
C HIS A 191 -8.32 9.33 -3.75
N LEU A 192 -7.29 8.59 -4.21
CA LEU A 192 -6.02 9.20 -4.60
C LEU A 192 -6.16 10.22 -5.73
N LYS A 193 -7.14 10.05 -6.63
CA LYS A 193 -7.47 11.04 -7.66
C LYS A 193 -8.17 12.28 -7.08
N THR A 194 -9.04 12.14 -6.09
CA THR A 194 -9.72 13.32 -5.50
C THR A 194 -8.74 14.21 -4.72
N LEU A 195 -7.66 13.63 -4.19
CA LEU A 195 -6.55 14.39 -3.61
C LEU A 195 -5.85 15.34 -4.62
N GLU A 196 -5.97 15.12 -5.93
CA GLU A 196 -5.49 16.06 -6.97
C GLU A 196 -6.34 17.33 -7.07
N GLN A 197 -7.66 17.17 -6.96
CA GLN A 197 -8.62 18.25 -7.24
C GLN A 197 -8.65 19.30 -6.13
N ILE A 198 -8.53 18.87 -4.87
CA ILE A 198 -8.55 19.78 -3.71
C ILE A 198 -7.38 20.77 -3.75
N ARG A 199 -6.23 20.35 -4.28
CA ARG A 199 -5.07 21.24 -4.45
C ARG A 199 -5.31 22.34 -5.49
N PHE A 200 -5.99 22.01 -6.60
CA PHE A 200 -6.36 23.03 -7.59
C PHE A 200 -7.31 24.07 -7.00
N ILE A 201 -8.32 23.62 -6.25
CA ILE A 201 -9.29 24.52 -5.63
C ILE A 201 -8.61 25.41 -4.58
N MET A 202 -7.80 24.85 -3.68
CA MET A 202 -7.11 25.65 -2.67
C MET A 202 -6.08 26.62 -3.26
N SER A 203 -5.38 26.24 -4.34
CA SER A 203 -4.41 27.12 -4.98
C SER A 203 -5.07 28.25 -5.77
N VAL A 204 -6.29 28.04 -6.30
CA VAL A 204 -7.09 29.09 -6.96
C VAL A 204 -7.70 30.01 -5.91
N CYS A 205 -8.29 29.48 -4.84
CA CYS A 205 -8.86 30.29 -3.77
C CYS A 205 -7.83 31.13 -3.01
N LEU A 206 -6.57 30.67 -2.86
CA LEU A 206 -5.51 31.51 -2.26
C LEU A 206 -5.05 32.64 -3.18
N PHE A 207 -5.22 32.50 -4.50
CA PHE A 207 -4.82 33.51 -5.49
C PHE A 207 -5.91 34.57 -5.72
N GLU A 208 -7.16 34.30 -5.34
CA GLU A 208 -8.27 35.27 -5.41
C GLU A 208 -8.44 36.10 -4.12
N ILE A 209 -7.67 35.80 -3.06
CA ILE A 209 -7.73 36.51 -1.76
C ILE A 209 -6.47 37.39 -1.54
N LEU A 210 -5.48 37.33 -2.44
CA LEU A 210 -4.29 38.19 -2.47
C LEU A 210 -4.34 39.13 -3.67
#